data_AF-A0A355M315-F1
#
_entry.id   AF-A0A355M315-F1
#
_cell.length_a   1.000
_cell.length_b   1.000
_cell.length_c   1.000
_cell.angle_alpha   90.00
_cell.angle_beta   90.00
_cell.angle_gamma   90.00
#
_symmetry.space_group_name_H-M   'P 1'
#
loop_
_entity.id
_entity.type
_entity.pdbx_description
1 polymer ?
#
loop_
_entity_poly.entity_id
_entity_poly.type
_entity_poly.pdbx_seq_one_letter_code
_entity_poly.pdbx_strand_id
1 'polypeptide(L)'
;MKKISYMDTSFRDGFQSCYGARVKVQDFLPALEAAVAAGTRNFEIGGGALFQSHYFYCQEDAFETMDICRKIVGSDINLQTLARGANVVGLVSQCRDVIDLHAKLFKKHGISTIRNFDALNDVRNLSYSGKKIHEHGLKHQIVIAMMGLPPDLDKEYAHSPEFYIECVKNIIKAEIPFDSVCFKDASGTATPKTVYETIKRSRKLLPEKTIIQFHTHETAGMAVSCNMAAIEAGADIIDLSMSPCSGGTAQCDILTMWHRLKGTDYTLDIDHNKIIEAEEIFANQMEKYFLPPESREVMPIITFSPMPGGALTTNTQMMRDNKCLHLFREVIKEMKDVVALGGFGTSVTPVSQFYFQQAFSNVTQGKWKKITDSYGKMVLGYFGKTPAKPDENVIKAASEQTGLAPTTEDVHDINDRNKELALDTQKAKLLKDNLPVTEENIFIVATCGDKGLEFLKGNKPLGIHYKKEPQKEIQRTSSAKAVQAVSDEEDYTVTVDDKTYIVHVKAGITTVTSAQSLQTEENSAMKSSQNNFEIRAPMPGTISKLLVKKGYSVNQGDTLLILEAMKMETPIKTPVSGKVIQIIAKQGYTVAVEDLLLIIEQGV
;
A
#
# COMPACT_ATOMS: atom_id res chain seq x y z
N MET A 1 -29.55 -0.49 -27.01
CA MET A 1 -28.21 -0.75 -26.45
C MET A 1 -28.36 -1.30 -25.03
N LYS A 2 -27.57 -2.30 -24.65
CA LYS A 2 -27.52 -2.81 -23.27
C LYS A 2 -26.81 -1.76 -22.40
N LYS A 3 -27.45 -1.34 -21.31
CA LYS A 3 -26.83 -0.43 -20.34
C LYS A 3 -25.81 -1.20 -19.48
N ILE A 4 -24.60 -0.67 -19.39
CA ILE A 4 -23.55 -1.13 -18.48
C ILE A 4 -23.42 -0.08 -17.38
N SER A 5 -23.52 -0.50 -16.13
CA SER A 5 -23.28 0.42 -15.01
C SER A 5 -21.78 0.55 -14.76
N TYR A 6 -21.37 1.61 -14.08
CA TYR A 6 -20.02 1.72 -13.58
C TYR A 6 -20.01 2.02 -12.08
N MET A 7 -18.91 1.64 -11.45
CA MET A 7 -18.52 2.07 -10.10
C MET A 7 -17.48 3.17 -10.24
N ASP A 8 -17.76 4.34 -9.68
CA ASP A 8 -16.77 5.41 -9.58
C ASP A 8 -15.82 5.13 -8.41
N THR A 9 -14.55 4.93 -8.75
CA THR A 9 -13.48 4.59 -7.82
C THR A 9 -12.56 5.77 -7.51
N SER A 10 -12.85 6.97 -8.05
CA SER A 10 -12.06 8.19 -7.86
C SER A 10 -11.79 8.47 -6.39
N PHE A 11 -12.83 8.33 -5.57
CA PHE A 11 -12.83 8.68 -4.16
C PHE A 11 -12.29 7.58 -3.21
N ARG A 12 -11.72 6.50 -3.76
CA ARG A 12 -11.06 5.43 -2.98
C ARG A 12 -9.85 4.84 -3.69
N ASP A 13 -10.06 3.98 -4.70
CA ASP A 13 -8.96 3.30 -5.38
C ASP A 13 -8.12 4.27 -6.23
N GLY A 14 -8.76 5.31 -6.79
CA GLY A 14 -8.10 6.44 -7.44
C GLY A 14 -7.14 7.15 -6.49
N PHE A 15 -7.60 7.60 -5.33
CA PHE A 15 -6.74 8.18 -4.30
C PHE A 15 -5.64 7.24 -3.82
N GLN A 16 -5.95 5.96 -3.63
CA GLN A 16 -4.96 4.97 -3.20
C GLN A 16 -3.85 4.80 -4.24
N SER A 17 -4.19 4.82 -5.53
CA SER A 17 -3.26 4.61 -6.64
C SER A 17 -2.41 5.84 -6.93
N CYS A 18 -3.04 7.01 -6.95
CA CYS A 18 -2.44 8.27 -7.37
C CYS A 18 -1.79 9.05 -6.22
N TYR A 19 -2.39 9.05 -5.03
CA TYR A 19 -1.95 9.88 -3.89
C TYR A 19 -1.55 9.06 -2.66
N GLY A 20 -1.42 7.73 -2.78
CA GLY A 20 -1.14 6.84 -1.65
C GLY A 20 -2.24 6.88 -0.56
N ALA A 21 -3.49 7.17 -0.97
CA ALA A 21 -4.68 7.36 -0.14
C ALA A 21 -4.65 8.60 0.78
N ARG A 22 -3.79 9.59 0.49
CA ARG A 22 -3.56 10.75 1.37
C ARG A 22 -4.28 12.00 0.88
N VAL A 23 -5.61 11.94 0.84
CA VAL A 23 -6.49 13.05 0.43
C VAL A 23 -7.47 13.33 1.57
N LYS A 24 -7.69 14.60 1.91
CA LYS A 24 -8.65 15.03 2.94
C LYS A 24 -10.08 14.97 2.43
N VAL A 25 -11.01 14.60 3.31
CA VAL A 25 -12.44 14.52 2.96
C VAL A 25 -12.97 15.82 2.37
N GLN A 26 -12.68 16.96 3.02
CA GLN A 26 -13.23 18.27 2.64
C GLN A 26 -12.82 18.70 1.23
N ASP A 27 -11.68 18.22 0.74
CA ASP A 27 -11.15 18.66 -0.55
C ASP A 27 -11.89 18.00 -1.71
N PHE A 28 -12.37 16.77 -1.55
CA PHE A 28 -13.06 16.07 -2.64
C PHE A 28 -14.59 16.15 -2.57
N LEU A 29 -15.18 16.72 -1.51
CA LEU A 29 -16.64 16.84 -1.40
C LEU A 29 -17.28 17.57 -2.60
N PRO A 30 -16.74 18.69 -3.12
CA PRO A 30 -17.34 19.35 -4.28
C PRO A 30 -17.36 18.45 -5.52
N ALA A 31 -16.33 17.63 -5.71
CA ALA A 31 -16.27 16.68 -6.81
C ALA A 31 -17.24 15.50 -6.62
N LEU A 32 -17.39 15.02 -5.38
CA LEU A 32 -18.37 13.98 -5.04
C LEU A 32 -19.81 14.47 -5.29
N GLU A 33 -20.14 15.70 -4.88
CA GLU A 33 -21.42 16.35 -5.16
C GLU A 33 -21.68 16.49 -6.67
N ALA A 34 -20.67 16.94 -7.42
CA ALA A 34 -20.77 17.08 -8.88
C ALA A 34 -21.00 15.71 -9.56
N ALA A 35 -20.30 14.66 -9.13
CA ALA A 35 -20.49 13.31 -9.65
C ALA A 35 -21.90 12.75 -9.36
N VAL A 36 -22.46 13.04 -8.18
CA VAL A 36 -23.86 12.71 -7.86
C VAL A 36 -24.82 13.46 -8.80
N ALA A 37 -24.60 14.76 -9.01
CA ALA A 37 -25.40 15.59 -9.91
C ALA A 37 -25.28 15.19 -11.39
N ALA A 38 -24.16 14.58 -11.78
CA ALA A 38 -23.91 13.98 -13.08
C ALA A 38 -24.66 12.65 -13.29
N GLY A 39 -25.26 12.10 -12.23
CA GLY A 39 -26.08 10.89 -12.28
C GLY A 39 -25.33 9.60 -11.90
N THR A 40 -24.13 9.70 -11.34
CA THR A 40 -23.41 8.53 -10.80
C THR A 40 -24.18 7.94 -9.61
N ARG A 41 -24.34 6.61 -9.58
CA ARG A 41 -25.12 5.89 -8.54
C ARG A 41 -24.36 4.80 -7.79
N ASN A 42 -23.10 4.58 -8.13
CA ASN A 42 -22.22 3.65 -7.44
C ASN A 42 -20.89 4.35 -7.17
N PHE A 43 -20.53 4.48 -5.90
CA PHE A 43 -19.25 5.05 -5.48
C PHE A 43 -18.52 4.12 -4.55
N GLU A 44 -17.22 4.02 -4.73
CA GLU A 44 -16.33 3.42 -3.77
C GLU A 44 -15.64 4.54 -2.98
N ILE A 45 -15.82 4.56 -1.65
CA ILE A 45 -15.42 5.71 -0.80
C ILE A 45 -14.60 5.32 0.43
N GLY A 46 -14.35 4.03 0.66
CA GLY A 46 -13.73 3.59 1.90
C GLY A 46 -13.16 2.17 1.89
N GLY A 47 -12.67 1.75 3.05
CA GLY A 47 -11.92 0.50 3.19
C GLY A 47 -10.54 0.57 2.53
N GLY A 48 -9.97 -0.59 2.18
CA GLY A 48 -8.62 -0.67 1.64
C GLY A 48 -7.58 0.02 2.54
N ALA A 49 -6.60 0.69 1.95
CA ALA A 49 -5.61 1.50 2.70
C ALA A 49 -6.18 2.84 3.16
N LEU A 50 -7.30 3.29 2.58
CA LEU A 50 -7.91 4.58 2.89
C LEU A 50 -8.40 4.63 4.34
N PHE A 51 -8.92 3.51 4.88
CA PHE A 51 -9.32 3.45 6.30
C PHE A 51 -8.15 3.82 7.24
N GLN A 52 -6.97 3.21 7.07
CA GLN A 52 -5.84 3.56 7.93
C GLN A 52 -5.24 4.93 7.59
N SER A 53 -5.30 5.36 6.33
CA SER A 53 -4.73 6.63 5.89
C SER A 53 -5.33 7.83 6.62
N HIS A 54 -6.64 7.80 6.91
CA HIS A 54 -7.32 8.82 7.70
C HIS A 54 -6.62 9.07 9.04
N TYR A 55 -6.37 8.00 9.79
CA TYR A 55 -5.72 8.03 11.09
C TYR A 55 -4.22 8.30 11.01
N PHE A 56 -3.54 7.75 9.99
CA PHE A 56 -2.08 7.78 9.92
C PHE A 56 -1.52 9.07 9.32
N TYR A 57 -2.27 9.68 8.39
CA TYR A 57 -1.73 10.71 7.50
C TYR A 57 -2.67 11.91 7.31
N CYS A 58 -3.99 11.70 7.29
CA CYS A 58 -4.93 12.79 6.98
C CYS A 58 -5.40 13.58 8.20
N GLN A 59 -5.16 13.06 9.42
CA GLN A 59 -5.64 13.64 10.69
C GLN A 59 -7.17 13.61 10.81
N GLU A 60 -7.81 12.63 10.20
CA GLU A 60 -9.27 12.50 10.09
C GLU A 60 -9.72 11.16 10.67
N ASP A 61 -10.99 11.07 11.07
CA ASP A 61 -11.61 9.81 11.48
C ASP A 61 -12.31 9.17 10.28
N ALA A 62 -12.01 7.89 10.01
CA ALA A 62 -12.53 7.21 8.83
C ALA A 62 -14.05 6.98 8.91
N PHE A 63 -14.61 6.81 10.10
CA PHE A 63 -16.05 6.66 10.29
C PHE A 63 -16.79 7.98 10.08
N GLU A 64 -16.22 9.09 10.59
CA GLU A 64 -16.75 10.43 10.30
C GLU A 64 -16.74 10.73 8.79
N THR A 65 -15.67 10.37 8.08
CA THR A 65 -15.63 10.50 6.62
C THR A 65 -16.73 9.68 5.94
N MET A 66 -17.01 8.45 6.39
CA MET A 66 -18.12 7.65 5.83
C MET A 66 -19.47 8.33 6.04
N ASP A 67 -19.72 8.89 7.22
CA ASP A 67 -20.97 9.60 7.55
C ASP A 67 -21.14 10.86 6.69
N ILE A 68 -20.07 11.63 6.50
CA ILE A 68 -20.05 12.82 5.62
C ILE A 68 -20.36 12.40 4.17
N CYS A 69 -19.64 11.40 3.64
CA CYS A 69 -19.88 10.90 2.28
C CYS A 69 -21.31 10.41 2.10
N ARG A 70 -21.86 9.64 3.06
CA ARG A 70 -23.26 9.18 3.03
C ARG A 70 -24.24 10.36 3.01
N LYS A 71 -24.00 11.40 3.80
CA LYS A 71 -24.86 12.60 3.80
C LYS A 71 -24.87 13.29 2.43
N ILE A 72 -23.71 13.36 1.75
CA ILE A 72 -23.58 13.96 0.42
C ILE A 72 -24.28 13.12 -0.66
N VAL A 73 -24.04 11.81 -0.70
CA VAL A 73 -24.56 10.96 -1.78
C VAL A 73 -26.03 10.59 -1.62
N GLY A 74 -26.60 10.73 -0.43
CA GLY A 74 -27.98 10.31 -0.13
C GLY A 74 -28.10 8.80 0.12
N SER A 75 -29.26 8.35 0.60
CA SER A 75 -29.44 6.97 1.12
C SER A 75 -29.67 5.90 0.05
N ASP A 76 -30.07 6.28 -1.15
CA ASP A 76 -30.42 5.38 -2.26
C ASP A 76 -29.22 5.02 -3.15
N ILE A 77 -28.12 5.77 -3.04
CA ILE A 77 -26.86 5.52 -3.76
C ILE A 77 -26.06 4.40 -3.10
N ASN A 78 -25.48 3.53 -3.93
CA ASN A 78 -24.59 2.47 -3.46
C ASN A 78 -23.23 3.07 -3.04
N LEU A 79 -22.93 3.01 -1.74
CA LEU A 79 -21.58 3.23 -1.22
C LEU A 79 -20.90 1.91 -0.96
N GLN A 80 -19.77 1.69 -1.60
CA GLN A 80 -18.95 0.50 -1.47
C GLN A 80 -17.66 0.78 -0.72
N THR A 81 -17.23 -0.20 0.08
CA THR A 81 -15.88 -0.27 0.63
C THR A 81 -15.18 -1.56 0.22
N LEU A 82 -13.84 -1.55 0.28
CA LEU A 82 -13.00 -2.72 0.05
C LEU A 82 -12.54 -3.33 1.38
N ALA A 83 -12.76 -4.63 1.58
CA ALA A 83 -12.30 -5.39 2.73
C ALA A 83 -11.53 -6.64 2.31
N ARG A 84 -10.54 -7.03 3.11
CA ARG A 84 -9.82 -8.31 2.99
C ARG A 84 -10.48 -9.34 3.90
N GLY A 85 -10.73 -10.55 3.42
CA GLY A 85 -11.52 -11.57 4.14
C GLY A 85 -11.13 -11.75 5.60
N ALA A 86 -9.85 -12.07 5.84
CA ALA A 86 -9.33 -12.31 7.19
C ALA A 86 -8.79 -11.05 7.89
N ASN A 87 -8.47 -9.97 7.16
CA ASN A 87 -7.85 -8.77 7.72
C ASN A 87 -8.83 -7.61 7.89
N VAL A 88 -10.01 -7.67 7.27
CA VAL A 88 -10.91 -6.54 7.01
C VAL A 88 -10.14 -5.34 6.46
N VAL A 89 -10.04 -4.27 7.25
CA VAL A 89 -9.26 -3.07 6.96
C VAL A 89 -7.98 -2.96 7.81
N GLY A 90 -7.60 -4.00 8.55
CA GLY A 90 -6.46 -4.02 9.46
C GLY A 90 -5.10 -4.35 8.83
N LEU A 91 -4.01 -3.95 9.47
CA LEU A 91 -2.65 -4.24 8.97
C LEU A 91 -2.31 -5.74 9.00
N VAL A 92 -2.84 -6.46 9.98
CA VAL A 92 -2.70 -7.91 10.17
C VAL A 92 -4.07 -8.59 10.06
N SER A 93 -4.09 -9.92 9.97
CA SER A 93 -5.33 -10.68 10.03
C SER A 93 -5.95 -10.52 11.43
N GLN A 94 -7.27 -10.59 11.51
CA GLN A 94 -8.06 -10.23 12.68
C GLN A 94 -8.76 -11.46 13.26
N CYS A 95 -9.07 -11.44 14.55
CA CYS A 95 -9.96 -12.43 15.15
C CYS A 95 -11.41 -12.22 14.69
N ARG A 96 -12.23 -13.25 14.86
CA ARG A 96 -13.64 -13.24 14.41
C ARG A 96 -14.45 -12.09 15.02
N ASP A 97 -14.21 -11.76 16.29
CA ASP A 97 -14.92 -10.66 16.95
C ASP A 97 -14.66 -9.30 16.28
N VAL A 98 -13.43 -9.03 15.85
CA VAL A 98 -13.09 -7.79 15.12
C VAL A 98 -13.69 -7.82 13.70
N ILE A 99 -13.75 -8.99 13.06
CA ILE A 99 -14.36 -9.15 11.73
C ILE A 99 -15.88 -8.89 11.79
N ASP A 100 -16.56 -9.36 12.85
CA ASP A 100 -17.98 -9.06 13.09
C ASP A 100 -18.19 -7.56 13.33
N LEU A 101 -17.33 -6.95 14.15
CA LEU A 101 -17.37 -5.52 14.45
C LEU A 101 -17.20 -4.64 13.20
N HIS A 102 -16.37 -5.06 12.25
CA HIS A 102 -16.21 -4.39 10.96
C HIS A 102 -17.54 -4.27 10.21
N ALA A 103 -18.25 -5.39 10.02
CA ALA A 103 -19.53 -5.38 9.30
C ALA A 103 -20.58 -4.53 10.04
N LYS A 104 -20.65 -4.67 11.37
CA LYS A 104 -21.55 -3.88 12.22
C LYS A 104 -21.30 -2.36 12.09
N LEU A 105 -20.05 -1.93 12.25
CA LEU A 105 -19.69 -0.51 12.21
C LEU A 105 -19.85 0.06 10.80
N PHE A 106 -19.48 -0.66 9.75
CA PHE A 106 -19.63 -0.16 8.39
C PHE A 106 -21.12 -0.03 8.01
N LYS A 107 -21.98 -0.93 8.49
CA LYS A 107 -23.44 -0.76 8.38
C LYS A 107 -23.91 0.50 9.11
N LYS A 108 -23.45 0.69 10.35
CA LYS A 108 -23.81 1.85 11.19
C LYS A 108 -23.45 3.17 10.49
N HIS A 109 -22.26 3.24 9.89
CA HIS A 109 -21.75 4.43 9.18
C HIS A 109 -22.18 4.47 7.70
N GLY A 110 -23.33 3.85 7.39
CA GLY A 110 -24.02 4.06 6.14
C GLY A 110 -23.39 3.40 4.92
N ILE A 111 -22.51 2.41 5.04
CA ILE A 111 -22.03 1.64 3.87
C ILE A 111 -23.17 0.77 3.33
N SER A 112 -23.25 0.63 2.00
CA SER A 112 -24.24 -0.23 1.33
C SER A 112 -23.67 -1.60 1.01
N THR A 113 -22.46 -1.64 0.45
CA THR A 113 -21.83 -2.84 -0.09
C THR A 113 -20.41 -2.98 0.46
N ILE A 114 -20.04 -4.19 0.88
CA ILE A 114 -18.65 -4.52 1.19
C ILE A 114 -18.14 -5.48 0.12
N ARG A 115 -17.15 -5.01 -0.65
CA ARG A 115 -16.38 -5.81 -1.59
C ARG A 115 -15.30 -6.56 -0.82
N ASN A 116 -15.43 -7.88 -0.75
CA ASN A 116 -14.65 -8.74 0.12
C ASN A 116 -13.77 -9.70 -0.69
N PHE A 117 -12.46 -9.62 -0.52
CA PHE A 117 -11.50 -10.42 -1.28
C PHE A 117 -10.47 -11.12 -0.40
N ASP A 118 -9.91 -12.20 -0.93
CA ASP A 118 -8.71 -12.83 -0.39
C ASP A 118 -7.63 -12.87 -1.48
N ALA A 119 -6.40 -12.51 -1.13
CA ALA A 119 -5.31 -12.42 -2.08
C ALA A 119 -4.83 -13.81 -2.56
N LEU A 120 -5.11 -14.87 -1.80
CA LEU A 120 -4.79 -16.25 -2.15
C LEU A 120 -5.96 -16.97 -2.83
N ASN A 121 -7.12 -16.29 -2.97
CA ASN A 121 -8.40 -16.89 -3.34
C ASN A 121 -8.76 -18.11 -2.46
N ASP A 122 -8.33 -18.13 -1.19
CA ASP A 122 -8.73 -19.13 -0.22
C ASP A 122 -10.13 -18.80 0.31
N VAL A 123 -11.12 -19.57 -0.14
CA VAL A 123 -12.53 -19.38 0.22
C VAL A 123 -12.77 -19.41 1.73
N ARG A 124 -11.91 -20.09 2.50
CA ARG A 124 -12.00 -20.15 3.96
C ARG A 124 -11.85 -18.76 4.59
N ASN A 125 -10.93 -17.94 4.06
CA ASN A 125 -10.69 -16.58 4.51
C ASN A 125 -11.88 -15.63 4.25
N LEU A 126 -12.78 -15.99 3.32
CA LEU A 126 -13.97 -15.19 2.98
C LEU A 126 -15.23 -15.63 3.73
N SER A 127 -15.25 -16.85 4.26
CA SER A 127 -16.45 -17.48 4.80
C SER A 127 -17.08 -16.71 5.96
N TYR A 128 -16.28 -16.40 6.98
CA TYR A 128 -16.76 -15.73 8.19
C TYR A 128 -17.13 -14.27 7.92
N SER A 129 -16.24 -13.51 7.28
CA SER A 129 -16.51 -12.11 6.93
C SER A 129 -17.71 -11.97 5.99
N GLY A 130 -17.84 -12.82 4.97
CA GLY A 130 -19.00 -12.84 4.07
C GLY A 130 -20.31 -13.06 4.80
N LYS A 131 -20.34 -14.05 5.71
CA LYS A 131 -21.50 -14.30 6.58
C LYS A 131 -21.87 -13.07 7.42
N LYS A 132 -20.89 -12.43 8.07
CA LYS A 132 -21.14 -11.26 8.91
C LYS A 132 -21.62 -10.03 8.14
N ILE A 133 -21.09 -9.80 6.95
CA ILE A 133 -21.58 -8.74 6.06
C ILE A 133 -23.08 -8.93 5.79
N HIS A 134 -23.50 -10.14 5.44
CA HIS A 134 -24.90 -10.45 5.20
C HIS A 134 -25.77 -10.33 6.46
N GLU A 135 -25.33 -10.88 7.61
CA GLU A 135 -26.07 -10.84 8.88
C GLU A 135 -26.34 -9.41 9.37
N HIS A 136 -25.40 -8.48 9.16
CA HIS A 136 -25.57 -7.06 9.51
C HIS A 136 -26.34 -6.26 8.43
N GLY A 137 -26.89 -6.92 7.41
CA GLY A 137 -27.75 -6.30 6.40
C GLY A 137 -27.02 -5.39 5.42
N LEU A 138 -25.74 -5.66 5.16
CA LEU A 138 -24.96 -5.09 4.05
C LEU A 138 -25.05 -6.01 2.84
N LYS A 139 -24.85 -5.46 1.64
CA LYS A 139 -24.64 -6.26 0.45
C LYS A 139 -23.22 -6.82 0.45
N HIS A 140 -23.08 -8.13 0.30
CA HIS A 140 -21.78 -8.77 0.17
C HIS A 140 -21.43 -8.93 -1.30
N GLN A 141 -20.35 -8.28 -1.74
CA GLN A 141 -19.75 -8.54 -3.04
C GLN A 141 -18.51 -9.42 -2.84
N ILE A 142 -18.62 -10.70 -3.20
CA ILE A 142 -17.51 -11.63 -3.10
C ILE A 142 -16.56 -11.49 -4.29
N VAL A 143 -15.25 -11.52 -4.04
CA VAL A 143 -14.24 -11.23 -5.05
C VAL A 143 -13.43 -12.46 -5.41
N ILE A 144 -13.17 -12.62 -6.70
CA ILE A 144 -12.14 -13.49 -7.26
C ILE A 144 -11.00 -12.59 -7.73
N ALA A 145 -9.89 -12.61 -7.00
CA ALA A 145 -8.72 -11.79 -7.30
C ALA A 145 -7.98 -12.38 -8.51
N MET A 146 -7.74 -11.55 -9.52
CA MET A 146 -7.12 -11.91 -10.79
C MET A 146 -5.76 -11.20 -10.98
N MET A 147 -4.90 -11.81 -11.79
CA MET A 147 -3.74 -11.16 -12.41
C MET A 147 -3.32 -11.97 -13.64
N GLY A 148 -2.54 -11.36 -14.53
CA GLY A 148 -1.76 -12.07 -15.54
C GLY A 148 -0.38 -12.46 -15.01
N LEU A 149 0.11 -13.62 -15.46
CA LEU A 149 1.46 -14.07 -15.13
C LEU A 149 2.51 -13.49 -16.09
N PRO A 150 3.74 -13.28 -15.63
CA PRO A 150 4.89 -12.98 -16.48
C PRO A 150 5.04 -13.97 -17.65
N PRO A 151 5.44 -13.53 -18.86
CA PRO A 151 5.42 -14.37 -20.07
C PRO A 151 6.12 -15.72 -19.99
N ASP A 152 7.23 -15.84 -19.26
CA ASP A 152 7.95 -17.13 -19.11
C ASP A 152 7.59 -17.89 -17.82
N LEU A 153 6.57 -17.46 -17.09
CA LEU A 153 5.93 -18.27 -16.05
C LEU A 153 4.73 -18.99 -16.66
N ASP A 154 5.01 -19.98 -17.52
CA ASP A 154 3.95 -20.83 -18.06
C ASP A 154 3.54 -21.87 -17.00
N LYS A 155 2.45 -21.57 -16.30
CA LYS A 155 1.74 -22.53 -15.44
C LYS A 155 0.38 -22.75 -16.07
N GLU A 156 0.15 -23.96 -16.56
CA GLU A 156 -1.10 -24.35 -17.21
C GLU A 156 -2.33 -24.10 -16.32
N TYR A 157 -2.16 -24.14 -14.99
CA TYR A 157 -3.25 -23.99 -14.02
C TYR A 157 -3.38 -22.58 -13.42
N ALA A 158 -2.41 -22.10 -12.63
CA ALA A 158 -2.56 -20.88 -11.84
C ALA A 158 -2.86 -19.65 -12.70
N HIS A 159 -3.86 -18.85 -12.31
CA HIS A 159 -4.33 -17.66 -13.05
C HIS A 159 -4.82 -17.91 -14.49
N SER A 160 -5.04 -19.17 -14.88
CA SER A 160 -5.78 -19.51 -16.10
C SER A 160 -7.30 -19.32 -15.90
N PRO A 161 -8.10 -19.28 -16.98
CA PRO A 161 -9.56 -19.34 -16.87
C PRO A 161 -10.05 -20.56 -16.07
N GLU A 162 -9.38 -21.71 -16.17
CA GLU A 162 -9.76 -22.91 -15.41
C GLU A 162 -9.61 -22.70 -13.91
N PHE A 163 -8.49 -22.11 -13.47
CA PHE A 163 -8.26 -21.77 -12.07
C PHE A 163 -9.36 -20.87 -11.52
N TYR A 164 -9.73 -19.80 -12.23
CA TYR A 164 -10.77 -18.90 -11.75
C TYR A 164 -12.16 -19.55 -11.74
N ILE A 165 -12.44 -20.50 -12.64
CA ILE A 165 -13.68 -21.28 -12.59
C ILE A 165 -13.72 -22.22 -11.38
N GLU A 166 -12.59 -22.82 -11.00
CA GLU A 166 -12.52 -23.57 -9.75
C GLU A 166 -12.72 -22.67 -8.52
N CYS A 167 -12.22 -21.42 -8.53
CA CYS A 167 -12.54 -20.44 -7.48
C CYS A 167 -14.05 -20.19 -7.38
N VAL A 168 -14.75 -19.98 -8.51
CA VAL A 168 -16.21 -19.81 -8.53
C VAL A 168 -16.92 -21.03 -7.95
N LYS A 169 -16.54 -22.24 -8.36
CA LYS A 169 -17.14 -23.48 -7.84
C LYS A 169 -16.91 -23.63 -6.33
N ASN A 170 -15.71 -23.29 -5.85
CA ASN A 170 -15.39 -23.33 -4.42
C ASN A 170 -16.23 -22.33 -3.62
N ILE A 171 -16.46 -21.13 -4.15
CA ILE A 171 -17.36 -20.14 -3.54
C ILE A 171 -18.80 -20.67 -3.45
N ILE A 172 -19.34 -21.23 -4.54
CA ILE A 172 -20.69 -21.81 -4.56
C ILE A 172 -20.79 -22.96 -3.57
N LYS A 173 -19.80 -23.86 -3.56
CA LYS A 173 -19.74 -25.01 -2.64
C LYS A 173 -19.64 -24.60 -1.18
N ALA A 174 -18.98 -23.48 -0.88
CA ALA A 174 -18.85 -22.98 0.48
C ALA A 174 -20.13 -22.32 1.01
N GLU A 175 -21.16 -22.13 0.17
CA GLU A 175 -22.46 -21.57 0.54
C GLU A 175 -22.34 -20.20 1.26
N ILE A 176 -21.31 -19.42 0.91
CA ILE A 176 -21.13 -18.07 1.45
C ILE A 176 -22.24 -17.19 0.88
N PRO A 177 -23.04 -16.51 1.72
CA PRO A 177 -24.06 -15.58 1.21
C PRO A 177 -23.40 -14.42 0.46
N PHE A 178 -23.77 -14.16 -0.79
CA PHE A 178 -23.32 -13.00 -1.56
C PHE A 178 -24.42 -12.45 -2.46
N ASP A 179 -24.39 -11.14 -2.71
CA ASP A 179 -25.34 -10.42 -3.57
C ASP A 179 -24.78 -10.20 -4.98
N SER A 180 -23.45 -10.18 -5.11
CA SER A 180 -22.75 -9.98 -6.38
C SER A 180 -21.35 -10.58 -6.36
N VAL A 181 -20.77 -10.78 -7.54
CA VAL A 181 -19.41 -11.29 -7.72
C VAL A 181 -18.56 -10.25 -8.43
N CYS A 182 -17.34 -10.02 -7.95
CA CYS A 182 -16.37 -9.18 -8.61
C CYS A 182 -15.12 -9.96 -9.05
N PHE A 183 -14.70 -9.75 -10.29
CA PHE A 183 -13.42 -10.22 -10.81
C PHE A 183 -12.42 -9.06 -10.76
N LYS A 184 -11.41 -9.15 -9.88
CA LYS A 184 -10.54 -8.01 -9.53
C LYS A 184 -9.10 -8.20 -9.99
N ASP A 185 -8.73 -7.58 -11.10
CA ASP A 185 -7.36 -7.49 -11.61
C ASP A 185 -6.64 -6.24 -11.08
N ALA A 186 -6.08 -6.32 -9.87
CA ALA A 186 -5.47 -5.18 -9.19
C ALA A 186 -4.18 -4.67 -9.86
N SER A 187 -3.51 -5.50 -10.66
CA SER A 187 -2.27 -5.15 -11.38
C SER A 187 -2.50 -4.67 -12.81
N GLY A 188 -3.70 -4.86 -13.36
CA GLY A 188 -3.98 -4.54 -14.75
C GLY A 188 -3.26 -5.47 -15.74
N THR A 189 -2.83 -6.64 -15.30
CA THR A 189 -1.98 -7.55 -16.11
C THR A 189 -2.77 -8.69 -16.74
N ALA A 190 -4.03 -8.89 -16.36
CA ALA A 190 -4.84 -9.93 -16.97
C ALA A 190 -5.03 -9.67 -18.47
N THR A 191 -5.02 -10.73 -19.27
CA THR A 191 -5.26 -10.59 -20.71
C THR A 191 -6.76 -10.54 -21.01
N PRO A 192 -7.20 -9.80 -22.06
CA PRO A 192 -8.61 -9.75 -22.43
C PRO A 192 -9.23 -11.13 -22.68
N LYS A 193 -8.47 -12.06 -23.26
CA LYS A 193 -8.90 -13.46 -23.46
C LYS A 193 -9.19 -14.16 -22.13
N THR A 194 -8.31 -14.01 -21.13
CA THR A 194 -8.50 -14.61 -19.81
C THR A 194 -9.73 -14.04 -19.12
N VAL A 195 -9.90 -12.72 -19.18
CA VAL A 195 -11.07 -12.02 -18.63
C VAL A 195 -12.36 -12.50 -19.29
N TYR A 196 -12.41 -12.51 -20.63
CA TYR A 196 -13.57 -12.93 -21.40
C TYR A 196 -14.00 -14.36 -21.07
N GLU A 197 -13.07 -15.32 -21.18
CA GLU A 197 -13.36 -16.73 -20.93
C GLU A 197 -13.80 -16.98 -19.49
N THR A 198 -13.12 -16.35 -18.52
CA THR A 198 -13.46 -16.48 -17.10
C THR A 198 -14.87 -15.97 -16.83
N ILE A 199 -15.19 -14.73 -17.23
CA ILE A 199 -16.48 -14.12 -16.93
C ILE A 199 -17.61 -14.87 -17.67
N LYS A 200 -17.41 -15.24 -18.93
CA LYS A 200 -18.42 -15.93 -19.74
C LYS A 200 -18.74 -17.31 -19.18
N ARG A 201 -17.74 -18.05 -18.73
CA ARG A 201 -17.93 -19.35 -18.07
C ARG A 201 -18.55 -19.19 -16.68
N SER A 202 -18.11 -18.19 -15.90
CA SER A 202 -18.65 -17.90 -14.57
C SER A 202 -20.12 -17.51 -14.61
N ARG A 203 -20.55 -16.71 -15.60
CA ARG A 203 -21.95 -16.34 -15.83
C ARG A 203 -22.88 -17.55 -15.96
N LYS A 204 -22.39 -18.68 -16.49
CA LYS A 204 -23.16 -19.92 -16.62
C LYS A 204 -23.25 -20.72 -15.32
N LEU A 205 -22.32 -20.51 -14.39
CA LEU A 205 -22.24 -21.23 -13.12
C LEU A 205 -22.92 -20.49 -11.98
N LEU A 206 -22.87 -19.16 -12.00
CA LEU A 206 -23.47 -18.32 -10.98
C LEU A 206 -25.00 -18.37 -11.04
N PRO A 207 -25.69 -18.19 -9.89
CA PRO A 207 -27.14 -18.07 -9.88
C PRO A 207 -27.64 -17.01 -10.87
N GLU A 208 -28.81 -17.26 -11.46
CA GLU A 208 -29.41 -16.34 -12.41
C GLU A 208 -29.53 -14.93 -11.80
N LYS A 209 -29.26 -13.89 -12.59
CA LYS A 209 -29.30 -12.47 -12.19
C LYS A 209 -28.22 -12.03 -11.18
N THR A 210 -27.28 -12.89 -10.78
CA THR A 210 -26.11 -12.47 -9.99
C THR A 210 -25.42 -11.30 -10.69
N ILE A 211 -25.22 -10.17 -10.02
CA ILE A 211 -24.48 -9.06 -10.64
C ILE A 211 -23.01 -9.45 -10.77
N ILE A 212 -22.44 -9.33 -11.97
CA ILE A 212 -21.00 -9.49 -12.20
C ILE A 212 -20.35 -8.13 -12.41
N GLN A 213 -19.35 -7.84 -11.60
CA GLN A 213 -18.54 -6.64 -11.68
C GLN A 213 -17.10 -6.97 -12.09
N PHE A 214 -16.52 -6.20 -12.99
CA PHE A 214 -15.11 -6.33 -13.36
C PHE A 214 -14.33 -5.09 -12.92
N HIS A 215 -13.21 -5.33 -12.26
CA HIS A 215 -12.29 -4.31 -11.80
C HIS A 215 -10.91 -4.56 -12.39
N THR A 216 -10.30 -3.54 -12.98
CA THR A 216 -8.92 -3.58 -13.48
C THR A 216 -8.25 -2.22 -13.36
N HIS A 217 -6.93 -2.19 -13.48
CA HIS A 217 -6.11 -0.97 -13.50
C HIS A 217 -5.49 -0.77 -14.90
N GLU A 218 -5.25 0.49 -15.27
CA GLU A 218 -4.66 0.87 -16.56
C GLU A 218 -3.11 0.78 -16.54
N THR A 219 -2.52 0.16 -15.51
CA THR A 219 -1.08 0.24 -15.26
C THR A 219 -0.26 -0.40 -16.37
N ALA A 220 -0.75 -1.49 -16.96
CA ALA A 220 -0.15 -2.12 -18.13
C ALA A 220 -0.77 -1.64 -19.47
N GLY A 221 -1.69 -0.67 -19.45
CA GLY A 221 -2.36 -0.15 -20.65
C GLY A 221 -3.43 -1.09 -21.22
N MET A 222 -4.00 -1.97 -20.40
CA MET A 222 -4.92 -3.02 -20.83
C MET A 222 -6.37 -2.81 -20.35
N ALA A 223 -6.66 -1.80 -19.54
CA ALA A 223 -7.95 -1.70 -18.85
C ALA A 223 -9.12 -1.49 -19.82
N VAL A 224 -8.98 -0.65 -20.86
CA VAL A 224 -10.02 -0.49 -21.90
C VAL A 224 -10.37 -1.84 -22.55
N SER A 225 -9.35 -2.60 -22.96
CA SER A 225 -9.52 -3.88 -23.65
C SER A 225 -10.12 -4.95 -22.73
N CYS A 226 -9.68 -5.00 -21.47
CA CYS A 226 -10.21 -5.94 -20.48
C CYS A 226 -11.63 -5.59 -20.04
N ASN A 227 -11.95 -4.30 -19.88
CA ASN A 227 -13.32 -3.84 -19.63
C ASN A 227 -14.26 -4.23 -20.77
N MET A 228 -13.83 -4.06 -22.04
CA MET A 228 -14.62 -4.50 -23.18
C MET A 228 -14.83 -6.02 -23.18
N ALA A 229 -13.76 -6.80 -22.95
CA ALA A 229 -13.84 -8.25 -22.84
C ALA A 229 -14.80 -8.71 -21.73
N ALA A 230 -14.79 -8.04 -20.57
CA ALA A 230 -15.72 -8.30 -19.49
C ALA A 230 -17.17 -8.00 -19.88
N ILE A 231 -17.43 -6.85 -20.52
CA ILE A 231 -18.75 -6.45 -21.01
C ILE A 231 -19.30 -7.49 -22.00
N GLU A 232 -18.51 -7.86 -23.00
CA GLU A 232 -18.91 -8.84 -24.03
C GLU A 232 -19.12 -10.25 -23.45
N ALA A 233 -18.44 -10.57 -22.35
CA ALA A 233 -18.62 -11.82 -21.60
C ALA A 233 -19.83 -11.80 -20.66
N GLY A 234 -20.49 -10.65 -20.49
CA GLY A 234 -21.70 -10.49 -19.69
C GLY A 234 -21.51 -9.91 -18.30
N ALA A 235 -20.47 -9.11 -18.07
CA ALA A 235 -20.40 -8.23 -16.90
C ALA A 235 -21.53 -7.18 -16.94
N ASP A 236 -21.97 -6.77 -15.76
CA ASP A 236 -23.05 -5.79 -15.55
C ASP A 236 -22.49 -4.43 -15.08
N ILE A 237 -21.37 -4.47 -14.37
CA ILE A 237 -20.68 -3.31 -13.82
C ILE A 237 -19.18 -3.36 -14.15
N ILE A 238 -18.59 -2.22 -14.51
CA ILE A 238 -17.14 -2.06 -14.58
C ILE A 238 -16.66 -0.93 -13.65
N ASP A 239 -15.45 -1.04 -13.13
CA ASP A 239 -14.85 0.01 -12.30
C ASP A 239 -14.13 1.05 -13.15
N LEU A 240 -14.47 2.31 -12.96
CA LEU A 240 -13.91 3.46 -13.68
C LEU A 240 -13.53 4.56 -12.68
N SER A 241 -12.77 5.54 -13.14
CA SER A 241 -12.34 6.67 -12.32
C SER A 241 -12.35 7.96 -13.15
N MET A 242 -12.38 9.11 -12.50
CA MET A 242 -12.29 10.44 -13.08
C MET A 242 -10.85 10.94 -13.07
N SER A 243 -10.45 11.70 -14.08
CA SER A 243 -9.21 12.48 -14.06
C SER A 243 -9.21 13.48 -12.89
N PRO A 244 -8.10 13.66 -12.13
CA PRO A 244 -6.74 13.19 -12.40
C PRO A 244 -6.41 11.80 -11.83
N CYS A 245 -7.39 11.11 -11.24
CA CYS A 245 -7.23 9.77 -10.65
C CYS A 245 -7.60 8.64 -11.62
N SER A 246 -7.48 8.86 -12.92
CA SER A 246 -7.74 7.87 -13.97
C SER A 246 -6.52 7.70 -14.87
N GLY A 247 -6.43 6.54 -15.52
CA GLY A 247 -5.26 6.15 -16.30
C GLY A 247 -4.05 5.79 -15.43
N GLY A 248 -2.97 5.33 -16.08
CA GLY A 248 -1.74 4.92 -15.42
C GLY A 248 -1.99 3.91 -14.29
N THR A 249 -1.67 4.28 -13.05
CA THR A 249 -1.83 3.38 -11.89
C THR A 249 -3.26 3.19 -11.42
N ALA A 250 -4.23 3.94 -11.92
CA ALA A 250 -5.64 3.86 -11.53
C ALA A 250 -6.50 3.15 -12.59
N GLN A 251 -7.82 3.19 -12.43
CA GLN A 251 -8.80 2.65 -13.38
C GLN A 251 -8.81 3.44 -14.68
N CYS A 252 -9.38 2.84 -15.73
CA CYS A 252 -9.69 3.56 -16.96
C CYS A 252 -10.70 4.70 -16.69
N ASP A 253 -10.58 5.75 -17.48
CA ASP A 253 -11.40 6.94 -17.35
C ASP A 253 -12.86 6.73 -17.79
N ILE A 254 -13.81 7.38 -17.10
CA ILE A 254 -15.26 7.28 -17.40
C ILE A 254 -15.56 7.72 -18.84
N LEU A 255 -15.03 8.87 -19.27
CA LEU A 255 -15.25 9.42 -20.60
C LEU A 255 -14.54 8.58 -21.68
N THR A 256 -13.39 8.01 -21.35
CA THR A 256 -12.68 7.07 -22.25
C THR A 256 -13.51 5.83 -22.53
N MET A 257 -14.04 5.17 -21.50
CA MET A 257 -14.91 4.00 -21.71
C MET A 257 -16.23 4.37 -22.38
N TRP A 258 -16.84 5.50 -22.02
CA TRP A 258 -18.02 6.01 -22.73
C TRP A 258 -17.76 6.18 -24.23
N HIS A 259 -16.62 6.77 -24.60
CA HIS A 259 -16.22 6.93 -26.00
C HIS A 259 -15.98 5.57 -26.66
N ARG A 260 -15.31 4.63 -25.97
CA ARG A 260 -15.04 3.28 -26.49
C ARG A 260 -16.31 2.51 -26.84
N LEU A 261 -17.42 2.73 -26.13
CA LEU A 261 -18.68 2.03 -26.39
C LEU A 261 -19.44 2.56 -27.61
N LYS A 262 -19.06 3.71 -28.19
CA LYS A 262 -19.71 4.23 -29.40
C LYS A 262 -19.57 3.24 -30.57
N GLY A 263 -20.67 3.00 -31.27
CA GLY A 263 -20.72 2.03 -32.37
C GLY A 263 -20.79 0.56 -31.92
N THR A 264 -20.94 0.30 -30.63
CA THR A 264 -21.20 -1.04 -30.07
C THR A 264 -22.66 -1.18 -29.64
N ASP A 265 -23.05 -2.38 -29.20
CA ASP A 265 -24.40 -2.63 -28.64
C ASP A 265 -24.57 -2.17 -27.18
N TYR A 266 -23.54 -1.55 -26.59
CA TYR A 266 -23.49 -1.18 -25.18
C TYR A 266 -23.44 0.34 -24.97
N THR A 267 -23.88 0.81 -23.81
CA THR A 267 -23.80 2.21 -23.41
C THR A 267 -23.63 2.34 -21.89
N LEU A 268 -22.90 3.37 -21.43
CA LEU A 268 -22.92 3.77 -20.02
C LEU A 268 -24.16 4.61 -19.67
N ASP A 269 -24.82 5.20 -20.67
CA ASP A 269 -26.01 6.06 -20.51
C ASP A 269 -25.76 7.20 -19.50
N ILE A 270 -24.78 8.05 -19.84
CA ILE A 270 -24.31 9.19 -19.03
C ILE A 270 -24.49 10.51 -19.79
N ASP A 271 -24.60 11.61 -19.03
CA ASP A 271 -24.43 12.97 -19.54
C ASP A 271 -22.94 13.34 -19.49
N HIS A 272 -22.25 13.18 -20.61
CA HIS A 272 -20.81 13.43 -20.70
C HIS A 272 -20.42 14.88 -20.36
N ASN A 273 -21.29 15.88 -20.57
CA ASN A 273 -20.96 17.27 -20.22
C ASN A 273 -20.90 17.45 -18.70
N LYS A 274 -21.81 16.82 -17.95
CA LYS A 274 -21.77 16.85 -16.49
C LYS A 274 -20.60 16.07 -15.90
N ILE A 275 -20.18 14.99 -16.57
CA ILE A 275 -18.98 14.25 -16.17
C ILE A 275 -17.73 15.09 -16.41
N ILE A 276 -17.64 15.81 -17.53
CA ILE A 276 -16.55 16.79 -17.78
C ILE A 276 -16.52 17.85 -16.68
N GLU A 277 -17.66 18.43 -16.32
CA GLU A 277 -17.75 19.41 -15.22
C GLU A 277 -17.29 18.81 -13.88
N ALA A 278 -17.70 17.59 -13.55
CA ALA A 278 -17.25 16.89 -12.34
C ALA A 278 -15.74 16.64 -12.34
N GLU A 279 -15.16 16.24 -13.48
CA GLU A 279 -13.71 16.07 -13.67
C GLU A 279 -12.94 17.39 -13.53
N GLU A 280 -13.47 18.50 -14.07
CA GLU A 280 -12.86 19.82 -13.92
C GLU A 280 -12.83 20.26 -12.46
N ILE A 281 -13.96 20.11 -11.74
CA ILE A 281 -14.04 20.38 -10.30
C ILE A 281 -13.04 19.49 -9.56
N PHE A 282 -12.99 18.20 -9.89
CA PHE A 282 -12.10 17.26 -9.24
C PHE A 282 -10.63 17.59 -9.45
N ALA A 283 -10.23 17.89 -10.68
CA ALA A 283 -8.87 18.30 -11.01
C ALA A 283 -8.45 19.57 -10.27
N ASN A 284 -9.34 20.57 -10.19
CA ASN A 284 -9.08 21.82 -9.46
C ASN A 284 -8.86 21.55 -7.96
N GLN A 285 -9.69 20.70 -7.33
CA GLN A 285 -9.51 20.36 -5.92
C GLN A 285 -8.21 19.60 -5.64
N MET A 286 -7.81 18.74 -6.58
CA MET A 286 -6.61 17.91 -6.44
C MET A 286 -5.33 18.66 -6.81
N GLU A 287 -5.39 19.86 -7.37
CA GLU A 287 -4.22 20.60 -7.88
C GLU A 287 -3.15 20.81 -6.81
N LYS A 288 -3.54 21.01 -5.54
CA LYS A 288 -2.61 21.23 -4.43
C LYS A 288 -1.83 19.98 -4.02
N TYR A 289 -2.29 18.79 -4.39
CA TYR A 289 -1.65 17.52 -4.03
C TYR A 289 -0.50 17.20 -4.98
N PHE A 290 0.59 16.66 -4.43
CA PHE A 290 1.66 16.11 -5.23
C PHE A 290 1.18 14.83 -5.91
N LEU A 291 1.20 14.82 -7.23
CA LEU A 291 0.85 13.68 -8.06
C LEU A 291 2.14 13.08 -8.63
N PRO A 292 2.56 11.87 -8.20
CA PRO A 292 3.77 11.22 -8.71
C PRO A 292 3.65 10.99 -10.23
N PRO A 293 4.69 11.28 -11.04
CA PRO A 293 4.61 11.12 -12.49
C PRO A 293 4.19 9.72 -12.93
N GLU A 294 4.73 8.67 -12.28
CA GLU A 294 4.40 7.27 -12.59
C GLU A 294 2.91 6.94 -12.41
N SER A 295 2.18 7.72 -11.61
CA SER A 295 0.77 7.45 -11.36
C SER A 295 -0.11 7.67 -12.60
N ARG A 296 0.35 8.48 -13.56
CA ARG A 296 -0.38 8.84 -14.79
C ARG A 296 0.13 8.12 -16.04
N GLU A 297 1.20 7.35 -15.92
CA GLU A 297 1.86 6.72 -17.05
C GLU A 297 1.51 5.23 -17.14
N VAL A 298 1.36 4.73 -18.37
CA VAL A 298 1.35 3.29 -18.62
C VAL A 298 2.76 2.76 -18.40
N MET A 299 2.89 1.69 -17.65
CA MET A 299 4.17 1.04 -17.35
C MET A 299 4.17 -0.42 -17.84
N PRO A 300 4.53 -0.67 -19.13
CA PRO A 300 4.44 -2.00 -19.74
C PRO A 300 5.24 -3.09 -19.03
N ILE A 301 6.31 -2.71 -18.32
CA ILE A 301 7.15 -3.65 -17.56
C ILE A 301 6.37 -4.40 -16.46
N ILE A 302 5.21 -3.88 -16.02
CA ILE A 302 4.33 -4.56 -15.05
C ILE A 302 3.76 -5.87 -15.58
N THR A 303 3.70 -6.07 -16.91
CA THR A 303 3.35 -7.38 -17.46
C THR A 303 4.37 -8.48 -17.12
N PHE A 304 5.61 -8.11 -16.77
CA PHE A 304 6.67 -9.03 -16.36
C PHE A 304 6.75 -9.22 -14.84
N SER A 305 5.99 -8.44 -14.08
CA SER A 305 5.86 -8.56 -12.62
C SER A 305 4.54 -7.92 -12.19
N PRO A 306 3.53 -8.70 -11.76
CA PRO A 306 2.19 -8.20 -11.51
C PRO A 306 2.17 -7.31 -10.25
N MET A 307 2.60 -6.06 -10.35
CA MET A 307 2.55 -5.10 -9.26
C MET A 307 1.29 -4.23 -9.40
N PRO A 308 0.41 -4.19 -8.38
CA PRO A 308 -0.70 -3.25 -8.35
C PRO A 308 -0.26 -1.80 -8.46
N GLY A 309 -1.06 -0.97 -9.12
CA GLY A 309 -0.75 0.45 -9.34
C GLY A 309 -0.43 1.21 -8.03
N GLY A 310 -1.28 1.10 -7.00
CA GLY A 310 -1.00 1.74 -5.70
C GLY A 310 0.25 1.22 -5.00
N ALA A 311 0.61 -0.06 -5.19
CA ALA A 311 1.86 -0.61 -4.67
C ALA A 311 3.07 -0.08 -5.44
N LEU A 312 2.94 0.13 -6.76
CA LEU A 312 3.96 0.75 -7.60
C LEU A 312 4.29 2.15 -7.10
N THR A 313 3.30 3.06 -7.08
CA THR A 313 3.49 4.46 -6.66
C THR A 313 4.07 4.57 -5.26
N THR A 314 3.59 3.71 -4.34
CA THR A 314 4.07 3.73 -2.96
C THR A 314 5.52 3.24 -2.87
N ASN A 315 5.86 2.11 -3.49
CA ASN A 315 7.20 1.55 -3.38
C ASN A 315 8.24 2.41 -4.11
N THR A 316 7.93 2.98 -5.28
CA THR A 316 8.84 3.91 -5.97
C THR A 316 9.09 5.15 -5.13
N GLN A 317 8.05 5.72 -4.50
CA GLN A 317 8.22 6.85 -3.57
C GLN A 317 9.12 6.47 -2.39
N MET A 318 8.87 5.33 -1.75
CA MET A 318 9.72 4.85 -0.65
C MET A 318 11.16 4.61 -1.09
N MET A 319 11.38 4.12 -2.32
CA MET A 319 12.73 3.93 -2.86
C MET A 319 13.42 5.27 -3.17
N ARG A 320 12.69 6.32 -3.54
CA ARG A 320 13.23 7.68 -3.66
C ARG A 320 13.65 8.21 -2.29
N ASP A 321 12.78 8.07 -1.29
CA ASP A 321 13.04 8.54 0.07
C ASP A 321 14.29 7.85 0.66
N ASN A 322 14.50 6.57 0.33
CA ASN A 322 15.66 5.79 0.76
C ASN A 322 16.83 5.77 -0.25
N LYS A 323 16.82 6.66 -1.26
CA LYS A 323 17.88 6.82 -2.27
C LYS A 323 18.26 5.52 -3.02
N CYS A 324 17.33 4.58 -3.15
CA CYS A 324 17.56 3.26 -3.73
C CYS A 324 16.72 2.98 -5.00
N LEU A 325 16.07 3.99 -5.59
CA LEU A 325 15.23 3.83 -6.79
C LEU A 325 15.95 3.17 -7.98
N HIS A 326 17.28 3.34 -8.09
CA HIS A 326 18.09 2.69 -9.12
C HIS A 326 18.02 1.15 -9.09
N LEU A 327 17.65 0.54 -7.95
CA LEU A 327 17.46 -0.91 -7.80
C LEU A 327 16.13 -1.42 -8.35
N PHE A 328 15.18 -0.53 -8.67
CA PHE A 328 13.79 -0.91 -8.99
C PHE A 328 13.70 -1.94 -10.10
N ARG A 329 14.50 -1.80 -11.17
CA ARG A 329 14.49 -2.75 -12.30
C ARG A 329 14.88 -4.17 -11.88
N GLU A 330 15.89 -4.31 -11.04
CA GLU A 330 16.32 -5.63 -10.56
C GLU A 330 15.30 -6.23 -9.59
N VAL A 331 14.66 -5.40 -8.75
CA VAL A 331 13.58 -5.85 -7.85
C VAL A 331 12.39 -6.37 -8.65
N ILE A 332 11.97 -5.65 -9.68
CA ILE A 332 10.88 -6.08 -10.58
C ILE A 332 11.20 -7.40 -11.26
N LYS A 333 12.43 -7.58 -11.74
CA LYS A 333 12.89 -8.84 -12.35
C LYS A 333 12.84 -10.00 -11.34
N GLU A 334 13.30 -9.76 -10.11
CA GLU A 334 13.32 -10.77 -9.05
C GLU A 334 11.92 -11.17 -8.57
N MET A 335 10.94 -10.25 -8.62
CA MET A 335 9.57 -10.55 -8.23
C MET A 335 8.96 -11.72 -9.02
N LYS A 336 9.37 -11.95 -10.27
CA LYS A 336 8.94 -13.11 -11.06
C LYS A 336 9.21 -14.43 -10.31
N ASP A 337 10.45 -14.61 -9.85
CA ASP A 337 10.85 -15.82 -9.12
C ASP A 337 10.10 -15.93 -7.78
N VAL A 338 9.92 -14.80 -7.10
CA VAL A 338 9.21 -14.73 -5.82
C VAL A 338 7.74 -15.12 -5.95
N VAL A 339 7.04 -14.68 -7.00
CA VAL A 339 5.65 -15.10 -7.28
C VAL A 339 5.58 -16.60 -7.53
N ALA A 340 6.49 -17.11 -8.38
CA ALA A 340 6.47 -18.50 -8.81
C ALA A 340 6.77 -19.47 -7.66
N LEU A 341 7.79 -19.17 -6.86
CA LEU A 341 8.23 -20.01 -5.75
C LEU A 341 7.37 -19.82 -4.50
N GLY A 342 6.63 -18.71 -4.41
CA GLY A 342 5.71 -18.40 -3.30
C GLY A 342 4.33 -19.04 -3.39
N GLY A 343 4.04 -19.80 -4.46
CA GLY A 343 2.76 -20.50 -4.61
C GLY A 343 1.68 -19.73 -5.37
N PHE A 344 2.05 -18.70 -6.15
CA PHE A 344 1.15 -17.99 -7.07
C PHE A 344 -0.07 -17.32 -6.41
N GLY A 345 0.08 -16.76 -5.19
CA GLY A 345 -0.95 -15.86 -4.66
C GLY A 345 -1.15 -14.65 -5.58
N THR A 346 -2.38 -14.18 -5.74
CA THR A 346 -2.67 -12.99 -6.53
C THR A 346 -1.96 -11.79 -5.91
N SER A 347 -1.23 -11.05 -6.73
CA SER A 347 -0.52 -9.87 -6.29
C SER A 347 -1.50 -8.71 -6.07
N VAL A 348 -2.06 -8.68 -4.88
CA VAL A 348 -2.92 -7.64 -4.32
C VAL A 348 -2.58 -7.54 -2.82
N THR A 349 -2.90 -6.42 -2.16
CA THR A 349 -2.60 -6.25 -0.73
C THR A 349 -3.18 -7.41 0.10
N PRO A 350 -2.40 -8.05 0.99
CA PRO A 350 -1.02 -7.71 1.36
C PRO A 350 0.08 -8.43 0.57
N VAL A 351 -0.28 -9.44 -0.24
CA VAL A 351 0.64 -10.32 -0.99
C VAL A 351 1.55 -9.55 -1.95
N SER A 352 1.04 -8.53 -2.63
CA SER A 352 1.87 -7.68 -3.51
C SER A 352 3.05 -7.04 -2.77
N GLN A 353 2.84 -6.62 -1.51
CA GLN A 353 3.90 -6.08 -0.69
C GLN A 353 4.86 -7.18 -0.22
N PHE A 354 4.37 -8.39 0.07
CA PHE A 354 5.22 -9.52 0.45
C PHE A 354 6.17 -9.89 -0.68
N TYR A 355 5.66 -9.93 -1.92
CA TYR A 355 6.48 -10.17 -3.10
C TYR A 355 7.53 -9.09 -3.30
N PHE A 356 7.14 -7.82 -3.21
CA PHE A 356 8.08 -6.71 -3.36
C PHE A 356 9.17 -6.73 -2.28
N GLN A 357 8.78 -6.92 -1.02
CA GLN A 357 9.70 -6.97 0.12
C GLN A 357 10.68 -8.14 0.01
N GLN A 358 10.21 -9.32 -0.36
CA GLN A 358 11.08 -10.47 -0.55
C GLN A 358 12.01 -10.28 -1.75
N ALA A 359 11.53 -9.73 -2.86
CA ALA A 359 12.35 -9.40 -4.02
C ALA A 359 13.41 -8.35 -3.70
N PHE A 360 13.05 -7.30 -2.96
CA PHE A 360 13.99 -6.29 -2.47
C PHE A 360 15.07 -6.89 -1.57
N SER A 361 14.68 -7.78 -0.65
CA SER A 361 15.60 -8.57 0.18
C SER A 361 16.56 -9.41 -0.67
N ASN A 362 16.05 -10.14 -1.66
CA ASN A 362 16.85 -10.97 -2.56
C ASN A 362 17.88 -10.15 -3.35
N VAL A 363 17.51 -8.95 -3.82
CA VAL A 363 18.40 -8.05 -4.58
C VAL A 363 19.47 -7.41 -3.68
N THR A 364 19.09 -6.99 -2.46
CA THR A 364 20.00 -6.23 -1.58
C THR A 364 20.87 -7.11 -0.68
N GLN A 365 20.34 -8.25 -0.23
CA GLN A 365 21.00 -9.13 0.74
C GLN A 365 21.38 -10.49 0.15
N GLY A 366 21.03 -10.74 -1.13
CA GLY A 366 21.29 -11.99 -1.83
C GLY A 366 20.08 -12.94 -1.82
N LYS A 367 19.85 -13.61 -2.96
CA LYS A 367 18.69 -14.47 -3.19
C LYS A 367 18.49 -15.49 -2.06
N TRP A 368 17.30 -15.47 -1.45
CA TRP A 368 16.83 -16.43 -0.44
C TRP A 368 17.68 -16.52 0.84
N LYS A 369 18.72 -15.68 1.00
CA LYS A 369 19.50 -15.62 2.25
C LYS A 369 18.66 -15.14 3.41
N LYS A 370 17.77 -14.18 3.15
CA LYS A 370 16.84 -13.63 4.15
C LYS A 370 15.40 -13.75 3.66
N ILE A 371 14.61 -14.57 4.34
CA ILE A 371 13.16 -14.61 4.19
C ILE A 371 12.55 -13.49 5.03
N THR A 372 11.71 -12.68 4.39
CA THR A 372 10.91 -11.65 5.05
C THR A 372 9.77 -12.30 5.83
N ASP A 373 9.47 -11.80 7.02
CA ASP A 373 8.52 -12.45 7.96
C ASP A 373 7.14 -12.71 7.31
N SER A 374 6.58 -11.70 6.64
CA SER A 374 5.27 -11.81 6.01
C SER A 374 5.23 -12.79 4.85
N TYR A 375 6.26 -12.80 3.99
CA TYR A 375 6.37 -13.76 2.89
C TYR A 375 6.55 -15.18 3.42
N GLY A 376 7.40 -15.37 4.44
CA GLY A 376 7.62 -16.65 5.10
C GLY A 376 6.33 -17.20 5.71
N LYS A 377 5.59 -16.38 6.47
CA LYS A 377 4.28 -16.74 7.03
C LYS A 377 3.26 -17.12 5.95
N MET A 378 3.25 -16.44 4.81
CA MET A 378 2.37 -16.77 3.68
C MET A 378 2.71 -18.14 3.11
N VAL A 379 3.99 -18.38 2.81
CA VAL A 379 4.48 -19.66 2.29
C VAL A 379 4.24 -20.82 3.26
N LEU A 380 4.29 -20.56 4.56
CA LEU A 380 4.03 -21.54 5.61
C LEU A 380 2.53 -21.76 5.91
N GLY A 381 1.62 -21.02 5.28
CA GLY A 381 0.17 -21.20 5.41
C GLY A 381 -0.53 -20.34 6.47
N TYR A 382 0.18 -19.44 7.17
CA TYR A 382 -0.40 -18.56 8.21
C TYR A 382 -1.28 -17.44 7.65
N PHE A 383 -1.31 -17.26 6.32
CA PHE A 383 -2.25 -16.35 5.63
C PHE A 383 -3.34 -17.11 4.85
N GLY A 384 -3.39 -18.44 4.96
CA GLY A 384 -4.28 -19.29 4.19
C GLY A 384 -3.54 -20.11 3.15
N LYS A 385 -4.30 -20.83 2.32
CA LYS A 385 -3.79 -21.75 1.31
C LYS A 385 -3.45 -20.98 0.02
N THR A 386 -2.20 -21.06 -0.41
CA THR A 386 -1.76 -20.54 -1.70
C THR A 386 -2.37 -21.32 -2.88
N PRO A 387 -2.59 -20.68 -4.05
CA PRO A 387 -3.13 -21.34 -5.25
C PRO A 387 -2.39 -22.59 -5.70
N ALA A 388 -1.07 -22.61 -5.56
CA ALA A 388 -0.24 -23.80 -5.74
C ALA A 388 0.67 -23.99 -4.54
N LYS A 389 1.19 -25.22 -4.39
CA LYS A 389 2.19 -25.52 -3.36
C LYS A 389 3.44 -24.64 -3.61
N PRO A 390 3.92 -23.87 -2.61
CA PRO A 390 5.18 -23.16 -2.70
C PRO A 390 6.37 -24.13 -2.85
N ASP A 391 7.52 -23.60 -3.28
CA ASP A 391 8.74 -24.40 -3.45
C ASP A 391 9.26 -24.95 -2.12
N GLU A 392 9.72 -26.21 -2.13
CA GLU A 392 10.17 -26.91 -0.91
C GLU A 392 11.37 -26.25 -0.24
N ASN A 393 12.30 -25.70 -1.02
CA ASN A 393 13.47 -25.02 -0.46
C ASN A 393 13.07 -23.70 0.19
N VAL A 394 12.10 -22.99 -0.39
CA VAL A 394 11.55 -21.76 0.18
C VAL A 394 10.75 -22.06 1.45
N ILE A 395 9.94 -23.13 1.47
CA ILE A 395 9.24 -23.59 2.68
C ILE A 395 10.24 -23.93 3.79
N LYS A 396 11.28 -24.70 3.47
CA LYS A 396 12.34 -25.07 4.42
C LYS A 396 13.05 -23.82 4.97
N ALA A 397 13.49 -22.92 4.10
CA ALA A 397 14.16 -21.69 4.50
C ALA A 397 13.25 -20.79 5.36
N ALA A 398 11.97 -20.66 5.00
CA ALA A 398 11.00 -19.91 5.78
C ALA A 398 10.82 -20.52 7.18
N SER A 399 10.67 -21.85 7.26
CA SER A 399 10.50 -22.55 8.54
C SER A 399 11.72 -22.41 9.44
N GLU A 400 12.92 -22.64 8.91
CA GLU A 400 14.18 -22.53 9.66
C GLU A 400 14.44 -21.10 10.15
N GLN A 401 14.19 -20.08 9.32
CA GLN A 401 14.46 -18.68 9.67
C GLN A 401 13.40 -18.04 10.57
N THR A 402 12.14 -18.48 10.49
CA THR A 402 11.05 -17.93 11.32
C THR A 402 10.81 -18.75 12.60
N GLY A 403 11.27 -20.01 12.64
CA GLY A 403 10.96 -20.95 13.73
C GLY A 403 9.52 -21.48 13.69
N LEU A 404 8.76 -21.20 12.63
CA LEU A 404 7.39 -21.64 12.46
C LEU A 404 7.32 -22.91 11.61
N ALA A 405 6.53 -23.88 12.05
CA ALA A 405 6.21 -25.05 11.22
C ALA A 405 5.17 -24.69 10.14
N PRO A 406 5.22 -25.31 8.95
CA PRO A 406 4.13 -25.22 7.98
C PRO A 406 2.79 -25.65 8.60
N THR A 407 1.71 -24.95 8.26
CA THR A 407 0.37 -25.22 8.76
C THR A 407 -0.67 -25.21 7.65
N THR A 408 -1.77 -25.94 7.86
CA THR A 408 -2.97 -25.93 7.01
C THR A 408 -4.19 -25.40 7.75
N GLU A 409 -4.00 -25.01 9.01
CA GLU A 409 -5.05 -24.54 9.89
C GLU A 409 -5.75 -23.28 9.34
N ASP A 410 -7.01 -23.10 9.72
CA ASP A 410 -7.76 -21.90 9.35
C ASP A 410 -7.17 -20.65 10.03
N VAL A 411 -6.98 -19.58 9.26
CA VAL A 411 -6.41 -18.32 9.74
C VAL A 411 -7.24 -17.73 10.88
N HIS A 412 -8.56 -17.89 10.85
CA HIS A 412 -9.44 -17.40 11.90
C HIS A 412 -9.21 -18.14 13.22
N ASP A 413 -8.99 -19.46 13.18
CA ASP A 413 -8.75 -20.25 14.40
C ASP A 413 -7.40 -19.91 15.03
N ILE A 414 -6.38 -19.65 14.21
CA ILE A 414 -5.08 -19.13 14.68
C ILE A 414 -5.28 -17.77 15.35
N ASN A 415 -6.04 -16.87 14.72
CA ASN A 415 -6.26 -15.51 15.22
C ASN A 415 -7.10 -15.46 16.49
N ASP A 416 -8.12 -16.30 16.62
CA ASP A 416 -8.99 -16.36 17.79
C ASP A 416 -8.23 -16.83 19.04
N ARG A 417 -7.19 -17.67 18.86
CA ARG A 417 -6.29 -18.06 19.98
C ARG A 417 -5.27 -16.99 20.33
N ASN A 418 -5.03 -16.03 19.44
CA ASN A 418 -4.08 -14.96 19.69
C ASN A 418 -4.71 -13.88 20.59
N LYS A 419 -4.37 -13.93 21.88
CA LYS A 419 -4.86 -12.96 22.88
C LYS A 419 -4.52 -11.52 22.52
N GLU A 420 -3.46 -11.26 21.76
CA GLU A 420 -3.10 -9.90 21.33
C GLU A 420 -4.09 -9.30 20.33
N LEU A 421 -4.87 -10.14 19.62
CA LEU A 421 -5.91 -9.71 18.68
C LEU A 421 -7.30 -9.59 19.32
N ALA A 422 -7.49 -10.16 20.52
CA ALA A 422 -8.79 -10.17 21.19
C ALA A 422 -9.30 -8.75 21.46
N LEU A 423 -10.64 -8.57 21.42
CA LEU A 423 -11.27 -7.28 21.72
C LEU A 423 -10.93 -6.79 23.12
N ASP A 424 -10.89 -7.68 24.11
CA ASP A 424 -10.60 -7.31 25.50
C ASP A 424 -9.18 -6.76 25.67
N THR A 425 -8.23 -7.24 24.88
CA THR A 425 -6.87 -6.67 24.84
C THR A 425 -6.88 -5.27 24.27
N GLN A 426 -7.68 -5.00 23.22
CA GLN A 426 -7.78 -3.64 22.66
C GLN A 426 -8.51 -2.69 23.63
N LYS A 427 -9.55 -3.16 24.32
CA LYS A 427 -10.22 -2.42 25.39
C LYS A 427 -9.26 -2.07 26.53
N ALA A 428 -8.42 -3.02 26.94
CA ALA A 428 -7.43 -2.80 27.99
C ALA A 428 -6.42 -1.70 27.61
N LYS A 429 -6.00 -1.62 26.33
CA LYS A 429 -5.14 -0.53 25.83
C LYS A 429 -5.81 0.84 25.97
N LEU A 430 -7.09 0.94 25.60
CA LEU A 430 -7.86 2.19 25.76
C LEU A 430 -8.00 2.60 27.23
N LEU A 431 -8.37 1.66 28.10
CA LEU A 431 -8.51 1.91 29.54
C LEU A 431 -7.20 2.36 30.19
N LYS A 432 -6.08 1.73 29.81
CA LYS A 432 -4.74 2.10 30.31
C LYS A 432 -4.39 3.55 30.01
N ASP A 433 -4.81 4.05 28.85
CA ASP A 433 -4.53 5.41 28.39
C ASP A 433 -5.67 6.40 28.70
N ASN A 434 -6.65 6.00 29.53
CA ASN A 434 -7.86 6.78 29.89
C ASN A 434 -8.67 7.27 28.68
N LEU A 435 -8.71 6.46 27.61
CA LEU A 435 -9.48 6.76 26.40
C LEU A 435 -10.90 6.16 26.48
N PRO A 436 -11.90 6.79 25.84
CA PRO A 436 -13.25 6.24 25.78
C PRO A 436 -13.28 4.84 25.14
N VAL A 437 -14.00 3.92 25.79
CA VAL A 437 -14.18 2.54 25.31
C VAL A 437 -15.46 2.46 24.48
N THR A 438 -15.37 2.83 23.22
CA THR A 438 -16.44 2.69 22.22
C THR A 438 -16.10 1.58 21.23
N GLU A 439 -17.10 1.08 20.50
CA GLU A 439 -16.89 0.08 19.45
C GLU A 439 -15.94 0.59 18.36
N GLU A 440 -16.09 1.86 17.97
CA GLU A 440 -15.22 2.55 17.02
C GLU A 440 -13.77 2.59 17.52
N ASN A 441 -13.54 3.03 18.76
CA ASN A 441 -12.18 3.14 19.31
C ASN A 441 -11.52 1.77 19.46
N ILE A 442 -12.27 0.74 19.88
CA ILE A 442 -11.79 -0.64 19.94
C ILE A 442 -11.37 -1.10 18.55
N PHE A 443 -12.20 -0.84 17.54
CA PHE A 443 -11.95 -1.23 16.16
C PHE A 443 -10.75 -0.49 15.56
N ILE A 444 -10.61 0.81 15.83
CA ILE A 444 -9.45 1.62 15.44
C ILE A 444 -8.18 1.00 16.04
N VAL A 445 -8.14 0.74 17.34
CA VAL A 445 -6.95 0.13 17.97
C VAL A 445 -6.66 -1.27 17.39
N ALA A 446 -7.68 -2.10 17.14
CA ALA A 446 -7.51 -3.43 16.57
C ALA A 446 -6.89 -3.40 15.15
N THR A 447 -7.35 -2.47 14.31
CA THR A 447 -7.03 -2.46 12.87
C THR A 447 -5.86 -1.53 12.51
N CYS A 448 -5.66 -0.47 13.28
CA CYS A 448 -4.62 0.54 13.09
C CYS A 448 -3.45 0.41 14.09
N GLY A 449 -3.57 -0.43 15.11
CA GLY A 449 -2.53 -0.67 16.11
C GLY A 449 -2.12 0.61 16.85
N ASP A 450 -0.83 0.73 17.18
CA ASP A 450 -0.28 1.85 17.94
C ASP A 450 -0.56 3.21 17.29
N LYS A 451 -0.53 3.29 15.95
CA LYS A 451 -0.85 4.54 15.24
C LYS A 451 -2.31 4.97 15.43
N GLY A 452 -3.24 4.02 15.51
CA GLY A 452 -4.64 4.31 15.84
C GLY A 452 -4.78 4.78 17.29
N LEU A 453 -4.06 4.14 18.22
CA LEU A 453 -4.04 4.54 19.62
C LEU A 453 -3.47 5.96 19.82
N GLU A 454 -2.38 6.29 19.13
CA GLU A 454 -1.78 7.63 19.16
C GLU A 454 -2.71 8.70 18.58
N PHE A 455 -3.42 8.38 17.48
CA PHE A 455 -4.45 9.26 16.95
C PHE A 455 -5.53 9.59 17.99
N LEU A 456 -6.00 8.58 18.73
CA LEU A 456 -7.02 8.75 19.78
C LEU A 456 -6.51 9.58 20.97
N LYS A 457 -5.20 9.58 21.24
CA LYS A 457 -4.55 10.47 22.22
C LYS A 457 -4.37 11.91 21.73
N GLY A 458 -4.72 12.20 20.48
CA GLY A 458 -4.55 13.51 19.86
C GLY A 458 -3.20 13.68 19.14
N ASN A 459 -2.34 12.66 19.11
CA ASN A 459 -1.11 12.68 18.33
C ASN A 459 -1.41 12.32 16.87
N LYS A 460 -1.71 13.35 16.06
CA LYS A 460 -2.17 13.21 14.68
C LYS A 460 -1.15 13.85 13.72
N PRO A 461 -0.03 13.19 13.38
CA PRO A 461 0.93 13.77 12.45
C PRO A 461 0.34 13.89 11.04
N LEU A 462 0.62 15.01 10.37
CA LEU A 462 0.21 15.21 8.97
C LEU A 462 1.17 14.46 8.06
N GLY A 463 0.62 13.57 7.22
CA GLY A 463 1.40 12.77 6.26
C GLY A 463 1.10 13.10 4.79
N ILE A 464 0.27 14.11 4.50
CA ILE A 464 -0.13 14.44 3.13
C ILE A 464 1.04 15.05 2.35
N HIS A 465 1.18 14.63 1.09
CA HIS A 465 2.15 15.19 0.15
C HIS A 465 1.51 16.29 -0.69
N TYR A 466 1.70 17.56 -0.30
CA TYR A 466 1.31 18.70 -1.12
C TYR A 466 2.41 19.05 -2.13
N LYS A 467 2.04 19.71 -3.24
CA LYS A 467 3.02 20.32 -4.14
C LYS A 467 3.82 21.35 -3.34
N LYS A 468 5.14 21.38 -3.53
CA LYS A 468 5.98 22.46 -3.00
C LYS A 468 5.54 23.75 -3.68
N GLU A 469 5.29 24.81 -2.91
CA GLU A 469 5.10 26.14 -3.51
C GLU A 469 6.35 26.49 -4.33
N PRO A 470 6.20 27.07 -5.54
CA PRO A 470 7.35 27.59 -6.25
C PRO A 470 8.02 28.63 -5.35
N GLN A 471 9.29 28.41 -5.01
CA GLN A 471 10.08 29.45 -4.36
C GLN A 471 10.01 30.69 -5.25
N LYS A 472 9.41 31.77 -4.75
CA LYS A 472 9.49 33.07 -5.44
C LYS A 472 10.98 33.37 -5.57
N GLU A 473 11.49 33.30 -6.81
CA GLU A 473 12.80 33.86 -7.13
C GLU A 473 12.78 35.31 -6.64
N ILE A 474 13.56 35.59 -5.61
CA ILE A 474 13.84 36.97 -5.21
C ILE A 474 14.59 37.57 -6.38
N GLN A 475 13.89 38.32 -7.23
CA GLN A 475 14.49 39.14 -8.26
C GLN A 475 15.45 40.11 -7.56
N ARG A 476 16.75 39.79 -7.60
CA ARG A 476 17.79 40.74 -7.24
C ARG A 476 17.75 41.85 -8.28
N THR A 477 17.20 43.00 -7.91
CA THR A 477 17.32 44.24 -8.67
C THR A 477 18.78 44.66 -8.69
N SER A 478 19.44 44.46 -9.83
CA SER A 478 20.83 44.86 -10.03
C SER A 478 20.93 46.37 -10.25
N SER A 479 21.25 47.09 -9.17
CA SER A 479 21.78 48.46 -9.27
C SER A 479 22.95 48.63 -8.30
N ALA A 480 24.12 48.12 -8.67
CA ALA A 480 25.38 48.56 -8.09
C ALA A 480 26.54 48.32 -9.06
N LYS A 481 27.38 49.35 -9.16
CA LYS A 481 28.50 49.52 -10.09
C LYS A 481 29.60 48.48 -9.87
N ALA A 482 30.28 48.14 -10.96
CA ALA A 482 31.53 47.39 -10.93
C ALA A 482 32.57 48.08 -10.02
N VAL A 483 33.04 47.36 -9.01
CA VAL A 483 34.23 47.71 -8.24
C VAL A 483 35.18 46.52 -8.31
N GLN A 484 36.45 46.84 -8.56
CA GLN A 484 37.57 45.93 -8.72
C GLN A 484 37.76 44.97 -7.54
N ALA A 485 38.28 43.80 -7.87
CA ALA A 485 38.67 42.74 -6.95
C ALA A 485 39.58 43.26 -5.83
N VAL A 486 39.14 43.09 -4.60
CA VAL A 486 39.97 43.07 -3.40
C VAL A 486 39.60 41.79 -2.65
N SER A 487 40.62 41.01 -2.33
CA SER A 487 40.54 39.85 -1.46
C SER A 487 40.05 40.29 -0.09
N ASP A 488 38.93 39.78 0.41
CA ASP A 488 38.70 39.61 1.85
C ASP A 488 37.60 38.56 2.07
N GLU A 489 37.80 37.72 3.08
CA GLU A 489 36.80 36.80 3.62
C GLU A 489 35.82 37.64 4.46
N GLU A 490 34.51 37.51 4.24
CA GLU A 490 33.49 38.25 5.00
C GLU A 490 32.45 37.31 5.63
N ASP A 491 32.05 37.67 6.85
CA ASP A 491 31.08 36.93 7.67
C ASP A 491 29.75 37.67 7.72
N TYR A 492 28.68 36.99 7.31
CA TYR A 492 27.32 37.52 7.32
C TYR A 492 26.49 36.83 8.40
N THR A 493 25.81 37.61 9.24
CA THR A 493 24.88 37.08 10.24
C THR A 493 23.45 37.08 9.69
N VAL A 494 22.83 35.91 9.60
CA VAL A 494 21.47 35.72 9.05
C VAL A 494 20.59 35.02 10.09
N THR A 495 19.44 35.59 10.41
CA THR A 495 18.47 34.98 11.32
C THR A 495 17.29 34.38 10.53
N VAL A 496 16.99 33.10 10.76
CA VAL A 496 15.84 32.38 10.19
C VAL A 496 15.14 31.62 11.33
N ASP A 497 13.82 31.77 11.43
CA ASP A 497 12.99 31.17 12.50
C ASP A 497 13.57 31.41 13.91
N ASP A 498 13.91 32.67 14.21
CA ASP A 498 14.52 33.14 15.46
C ASP A 498 15.87 32.50 15.83
N LYS A 499 16.52 31.81 14.88
CA LYS A 499 17.88 31.29 15.02
C LYS A 499 18.85 32.02 14.11
N THR A 500 19.91 32.53 14.72
CA THR A 500 20.96 33.28 14.03
C THR A 500 22.09 32.36 13.59
N TYR A 501 22.46 32.47 12.31
CA TYR A 501 23.53 31.76 11.63
C TYR A 501 24.59 32.75 11.17
N ILE A 502 25.86 32.35 11.22
CA ILE A 502 26.97 33.13 10.67
C ILE A 502 27.46 32.39 9.42
N VAL A 503 27.46 33.09 8.28
CA VAL A 503 27.79 32.58 6.95
C VAL A 503 29.10 33.21 6.50
N HIS A 504 30.14 32.40 6.40
CA HIS A 504 31.46 32.80 5.92
C HIS A 504 31.49 32.71 4.39
N VAL A 505 31.78 33.81 3.70
CA VAL A 505 31.83 33.86 2.23
C VAL A 505 33.27 34.08 1.78
N LYS A 506 33.77 33.17 0.93
CA LYS A 506 35.07 33.28 0.25
C LYS A 506 34.87 33.29 -1.25
N ALA A 507 35.53 34.20 -1.96
CA ALA A 507 35.38 34.34 -3.40
C ALA A 507 35.85 33.07 -4.14
N GLY A 508 34.91 32.39 -4.83
CA GLY A 508 35.21 31.32 -5.79
C GLY A 508 34.39 30.03 -5.66
N ILE A 509 33.68 29.79 -4.55
CA ILE A 509 32.82 28.60 -4.38
C ILE A 509 31.63 28.99 -3.49
N THR A 510 30.41 28.99 -4.03
CA THR A 510 29.19 29.15 -3.23
C THR A 510 28.79 27.78 -2.66
N THR A 511 29.41 27.37 -1.56
CA THR A 511 28.92 26.27 -0.72
C THR A 511 28.08 26.84 0.42
N VAL A 512 26.77 26.60 0.38
CA VAL A 512 25.94 26.67 1.60
C VAL A 512 26.14 25.35 2.33
N THR A 513 27.00 25.35 3.34
CA THR A 513 27.28 24.18 4.16
C THR A 513 26.42 24.24 5.42
N SER A 514 25.49 23.32 5.61
CA SER A 514 25.18 22.88 6.97
C SER A 514 26.39 22.08 7.43
N ALA A 515 27.12 22.56 8.44
CA ALA A 515 28.25 21.83 9.03
C ALA A 515 27.87 20.35 9.31
N GLN A 516 28.56 19.30 8.87
CA GLN A 516 29.78 19.13 8.10
C GLN A 516 29.70 17.73 7.45
N SER A 517 30.21 17.57 6.22
CA SER A 517 30.75 16.30 5.74
C SER A 517 32.12 16.54 5.08
N LEU A 518 33.13 15.98 5.75
CA LEU A 518 34.42 15.47 5.24
C LEU A 518 35.37 16.42 4.50
N GLN A 519 36.41 16.85 5.22
CA GLN A 519 37.78 16.74 4.72
C GLN A 519 38.52 15.67 5.53
N THR A 520 39.25 14.86 4.77
CA THR A 520 40.22 13.85 5.17
C THR A 520 41.36 14.44 6.00
N GLU A 521 41.54 13.95 7.22
CA GLU A 521 42.84 13.93 7.88
C GLU A 521 43.35 12.49 7.86
N GLU A 522 44.38 12.24 7.04
CA GLU A 522 45.25 11.10 7.20
C GLU A 522 46.17 11.31 8.41
N ASN A 523 46.32 10.22 9.17
CA ASN A 523 47.39 9.94 10.14
C ASN A 523 47.43 10.74 11.45
N SER A 524 46.60 10.29 12.39
CA SER A 524 47.17 9.83 13.66
C SER A 524 46.87 8.34 13.83
N ALA A 525 47.93 7.54 13.91
CA ALA A 525 47.85 6.10 14.09
C ALA A 525 47.13 5.78 15.41
N MET A 526 45.83 5.44 15.34
CA MET A 526 45.26 4.53 16.30
C MET A 526 46.03 3.22 16.14
N LYS A 527 46.79 2.88 17.19
CA LYS A 527 47.28 1.52 17.41
C LYS A 527 46.18 0.56 17.01
N SER A 528 46.50 -0.39 16.14
CA SER A 528 45.65 -1.53 15.81
C SER A 528 45.25 -2.25 17.10
N SER A 529 44.10 -1.88 17.68
CA SER A 529 43.39 -2.72 18.62
C SER A 529 42.81 -3.85 17.78
N GLN A 530 43.45 -5.02 17.83
CA GLN A 530 43.15 -6.22 17.04
C GLN A 530 41.73 -6.80 17.22
N ASN A 531 40.80 -6.08 17.87
CA ASN A 531 39.50 -6.57 18.31
C ASN A 531 38.30 -5.67 17.96
N ASN A 532 38.43 -4.73 17.01
CA ASN A 532 37.28 -3.91 16.60
C ASN A 532 36.45 -4.62 15.52
N PHE A 533 35.14 -4.69 15.72
CA PHE A 533 34.16 -5.21 14.78
C PHE A 533 33.26 -4.09 14.27
N GLU A 534 33.21 -3.93 12.95
CA GLU A 534 32.37 -2.95 12.28
C GLU A 534 30.98 -3.53 12.00
N ILE A 535 29.94 -2.79 12.41
CA ILE A 535 28.57 -3.11 12.06
C ILE A 535 28.16 -2.18 10.92
N ARG A 536 27.86 -2.76 9.76
CA ARG A 536 27.48 -2.05 8.54
C ARG A 536 26.01 -2.29 8.19
N ALA A 537 25.42 -1.37 7.46
CA ALA A 537 24.03 -1.45 7.02
C ALA A 537 23.87 -2.56 5.95
N PRO A 538 23.02 -3.58 6.19
CA PRO A 538 22.87 -4.69 5.24
C PRO A 538 21.96 -4.36 4.05
N MET A 539 21.24 -3.24 4.11
CA MET A 539 20.29 -2.79 3.10
C MET A 539 20.09 -1.27 3.22
N PRO A 540 19.65 -0.56 2.17
CA PRO A 540 19.27 0.84 2.29
C PRO A 540 18.03 0.98 3.16
N GLY A 541 17.96 2.03 3.97
CA GLY A 541 16.81 2.29 4.83
C GLY A 541 16.99 3.51 5.72
N THR A 542 15.99 3.78 6.55
CA THR A 542 16.05 4.84 7.56
C THR A 542 16.18 4.23 8.95
N ILE A 543 17.06 4.77 9.79
CA ILE A 543 17.21 4.28 11.17
C ILE A 543 15.98 4.73 11.98
N SER A 544 15.04 3.82 12.25
CA SER A 544 13.80 4.15 12.95
C SER A 544 13.98 4.26 14.45
N LYS A 545 14.85 3.41 15.04
CA LYS A 545 15.20 3.43 16.47
C LYS A 545 16.66 3.06 16.70
N LEU A 546 17.31 3.76 17.63
CA LEU A 546 18.63 3.40 18.15
C LEU A 546 18.46 2.83 19.58
N LEU A 547 18.91 1.60 19.82
CA LEU A 547 18.68 0.90 21.10
C LEU A 547 19.92 0.89 22.02
N VAL A 548 21.10 1.25 21.51
CA VAL A 548 22.36 1.25 22.24
C VAL A 548 22.97 2.65 22.34
N LYS A 549 23.84 2.85 23.34
CA LYS A 549 24.64 4.07 23.50
C LYS A 549 26.13 3.73 23.51
N LYS A 550 26.97 4.72 23.18
CA LYS A 550 28.42 4.59 23.32
C LYS A 550 28.77 4.18 24.76
N GLY A 551 29.63 3.17 24.88
CA GLY A 551 30.06 2.58 26.15
C GLY A 551 29.22 1.39 26.63
N TYR A 552 28.10 1.05 25.98
CA TYR A 552 27.27 -0.10 26.37
C TYR A 552 27.98 -1.41 26.05
N SER A 553 27.90 -2.37 26.97
CA SER A 553 28.23 -3.77 26.70
C SER A 553 27.06 -4.45 25.99
N VAL A 554 27.37 -5.22 24.96
CA VAL A 554 26.41 -5.98 24.16
C VAL A 554 26.89 -7.43 24.05
N ASN A 555 25.95 -8.36 24.05
CA ASN A 555 26.20 -9.78 23.80
C ASN A 555 25.89 -10.13 22.35
N GLN A 556 26.55 -11.15 21.83
CA GLN A 556 26.22 -11.73 20.53
C GLN A 556 24.71 -12.01 20.44
N GLY A 557 24.07 -11.48 19.39
CA GLY A 557 22.63 -11.59 19.15
C GLY A 557 21.81 -10.40 19.66
N ASP A 558 22.37 -9.49 20.45
CA ASP A 558 21.68 -8.30 20.93
C ASP A 558 21.32 -7.35 19.78
N THR A 559 20.12 -6.78 19.83
CA THR A 559 19.66 -5.79 18.85
C THR A 559 20.24 -4.41 19.17
N LEU A 560 20.96 -3.82 18.21
CA LEU A 560 21.63 -2.53 18.36
C LEU A 560 20.74 -1.36 17.93
N LEU A 561 20.05 -1.53 16.80
CA LEU A 561 19.16 -0.53 16.22
C LEU A 561 18.11 -1.21 15.33
N ILE A 562 17.10 -0.44 14.93
CA ILE A 562 16.07 -0.88 13.99
C ILE A 562 16.19 -0.03 12.73
N LEU A 563 16.33 -0.70 11.60
CA LEU A 563 16.31 -0.09 10.27
C LEU A 563 14.90 -0.27 9.68
N GLU A 564 14.29 0.79 9.18
CA GLU A 564 13.02 0.76 8.48
C GLU A 564 13.25 0.95 6.98
N ALA A 565 12.75 0.01 6.19
CA ALA A 565 12.72 0.10 4.73
C ALA A 565 11.53 -0.67 4.18
N MET A 566 10.86 -0.13 3.15
CA MET A 566 9.73 -0.79 2.47
C MET A 566 8.62 -1.27 3.43
N LYS A 567 8.38 -0.50 4.51
CA LYS A 567 7.41 -0.77 5.60
C LYS A 567 7.75 -1.99 6.45
N MET A 568 9.00 -2.44 6.40
CA MET A 568 9.54 -3.46 7.28
C MET A 568 10.53 -2.83 8.26
N GLU A 569 10.41 -3.22 9.53
CA GLU A 569 11.43 -2.98 10.53
C GLU A 569 12.38 -4.19 10.57
N THR A 570 13.66 -3.95 10.34
CA THR A 570 14.73 -4.94 10.39
C THR A 570 15.62 -4.64 11.59
N PRO A 571 15.60 -5.48 12.64
CA PRO A 571 16.53 -5.33 13.77
C PRO A 571 17.95 -5.65 13.32
N ILE A 572 18.88 -4.73 13.53
CA ILE A 572 20.31 -4.94 13.29
C ILE A 572 20.93 -5.49 14.58
N LYS A 573 21.32 -6.76 14.54
CA LYS A 573 21.89 -7.49 15.67
C LYS A 573 23.42 -7.52 15.60
N THR A 574 24.09 -7.55 16.75
CA THR A 574 25.54 -7.76 16.78
C THR A 574 25.89 -9.25 16.60
N PRO A 575 26.85 -9.62 15.75
CA PRO A 575 27.36 -10.99 15.66
C PRO A 575 28.39 -11.31 16.75
N VAL A 576 28.82 -10.33 17.55
CA VAL A 576 29.90 -10.46 18.53
C VAL A 576 29.50 -9.84 19.87
N SER A 577 30.04 -10.38 20.96
CA SER A 577 29.97 -9.74 22.28
C SER A 577 31.09 -8.70 22.41
N GLY A 578 30.83 -7.59 23.09
CA GLY A 578 31.82 -6.53 23.26
C GLY A 578 31.23 -5.22 23.78
N LYS A 579 31.98 -4.14 23.62
CA LYS A 579 31.59 -2.79 24.04
C LYS A 579 31.43 -1.87 22.84
N VAL A 580 30.31 -1.14 22.78
CA VAL A 580 30.07 -0.16 21.71
C VAL A 580 31.01 1.03 21.89
N ILE A 581 31.99 1.20 21.01
CA ILE A 581 32.99 2.29 21.12
C ILE A 581 32.65 3.50 20.26
N GLN A 582 31.87 3.31 19.19
CA GLN A 582 31.47 4.37 18.28
C GLN A 582 30.09 4.10 17.70
N ILE A 583 29.27 5.15 17.59
CA ILE A 583 27.97 5.12 16.90
C ILE A 583 27.96 6.25 15.89
N ILE A 584 27.81 5.91 14.61
CA ILE A 584 27.68 6.84 13.49
C ILE A 584 26.20 7.01 13.12
N ALA A 585 25.43 5.93 13.27
CA ALA A 585 23.99 5.88 13.11
C ALA A 585 23.27 6.89 14.01
N LYS A 586 22.32 7.64 13.44
CA LYS A 586 21.41 8.52 14.18
C LYS A 586 19.98 8.21 13.79
N GLN A 587 19.06 8.30 14.75
CA GLN A 587 17.64 8.11 14.48
C GLN A 587 17.15 9.12 13.43
N GLY A 588 16.38 8.64 12.46
CA GLY A 588 15.89 9.40 11.31
C GLY A 588 16.88 9.50 10.13
N TYR A 589 18.11 9.00 10.26
CA TYR A 589 19.08 9.06 9.16
C TYR A 589 18.82 7.94 8.14
N THR A 590 18.89 8.30 6.86
CA THR A 590 18.91 7.35 5.75
C THR A 590 20.32 6.85 5.50
N VAL A 591 20.47 5.54 5.34
CA VAL A 591 21.74 4.85 5.09
C VAL A 591 21.66 4.03 3.78
N ALA A 592 22.79 3.87 3.11
CA ALA A 592 22.99 2.97 1.97
C ALA A 592 23.54 1.61 2.43
N VAL A 593 23.61 0.64 1.52
CA VAL A 593 24.28 -0.65 1.80
C VAL A 593 25.75 -0.40 2.13
N GLU A 594 26.28 -1.14 3.10
CA GLU A 594 27.66 -1.05 3.60
C GLU A 594 28.02 0.24 4.38
N ASP A 595 27.09 1.17 4.57
CA ASP A 595 27.32 2.34 5.43
C ASP A 595 27.65 1.88 6.85
N LEU A 596 28.73 2.43 7.42
CA LEU A 596 29.17 2.09 8.77
C LEU A 596 28.18 2.67 9.81
N LEU A 597 27.58 1.79 10.61
CA LEU A 597 26.56 2.15 11.60
C LEU A 597 27.18 2.35 12.99
N LEU A 598 27.94 1.36 13.46
CA LEU A 598 28.58 1.36 14.77
C LEU A 598 29.85 0.48 14.78
N ILE A 599 30.72 0.70 15.77
CA ILE A 599 31.92 -0.12 16.00
C ILE A 599 31.86 -0.71 17.41
N ILE A 600 32.13 -2.02 17.51
CA ILE A 600 32.17 -2.78 18.76
C ILE A 600 33.61 -3.24 19.02
N GLU A 601 34.14 -2.95 20.20
CA GLU A 601 35.39 -3.51 20.69
C GLU A 601 35.10 -4.86 21.37
N GLN A 602 35.63 -5.95 20.84
CA GLN A 602 35.49 -7.29 21.41
C GLN A 602 36.34 -7.40 22.68
N GLY A 603 35.72 -7.80 23.80
CA GLY A 603 36.45 -8.17 25.00
C GLY A 603 37.17 -9.51 24.77
N VAL A 604 38.46 -9.58 25.12
CA VAL A 604 39.26 -10.81 25.08
C VAL A 604 38.67 -11.87 26.00
#